data_AF-M5J521-F1
#
_entry.id   AF-M5J521-F1
#
_cell.length_a   1.000
_cell.length_b   1.000
_cell.length_c   1.000
_cell.angle_alpha   90.00
_cell.angle_beta   90.00
_cell.angle_gamma   90.00
#
_symmetry.space_group_name_H-M   'P 1'
#
loop_
_entity.id
_entity.type
_entity.pdbx_description
1 polymer ?
#
loop_
_entity_poly.entity_id
_entity_poly.type
_entity_poly.pdbx_seq_one_letter_code
_entity_poly.pdbx_strand_id
1 'polypeptide(L)' 'MIDPNNEWAEQQLAKLHAQATTYPTQALLRAARQLVVAQDQRLDQLRGELDGRMWSPQKW' A
#
# COMPACT_ATOMS: atom_id res chain seq x y z
N MET A 1 2.37 9.26 2.78
CA MET A 1 3.73 8.89 3.26
C MET A 1 3.69 7.39 3.42
N ILE A 2 4.53 6.62 2.73
CA ILE A 2 4.40 5.15 2.75
C ILE A 2 4.55 4.66 4.19
N ASP A 3 3.60 3.84 4.63
CA ASP A 3 3.65 3.25 5.97
C ASP A 3 4.97 2.45 6.13
N PRO A 4 5.71 2.58 7.25
CA PRO A 4 6.98 1.89 7.46
C PRO A 4 6.89 0.36 7.24
N ASN A 5 5.73 -0.24 7.53
CA ASN A 5 5.48 -1.66 7.27
C ASN A 5 5.35 -1.96 5.77
N ASN A 6 4.81 -1.03 4.98
CA ASN A 6 4.70 -1.16 3.53
C ASN A 6 6.05 -0.96 2.84
N GLU A 7 6.95 -0.17 3.40
CA GLU A 7 8.30 0.01 2.87
C GLU A 7 9.12 -1.30 2.91
N TRP A 8 9.05 -2.03 4.03
CA TRP A 8 9.67 -3.35 4.12
C TRP A 8 9.08 -4.33 3.09
N ALA A 9 7.75 -4.35 2.94
CA ALA A 9 7.08 -5.23 1.98
C ALA A 9 7.48 -4.92 0.52
N GLU A 10 7.52 -3.63 0.15
CA GLU A 10 7.99 -3.17 -1.16
C GLU A 10 9.43 -3.62 -1.45
N GLN A 11 10.34 -3.51 -0.47
CA GLN A 11 11.72 -3.94 -0.62
C GLN A 11 11.84 -5.46 -0.82
N GLN A 12 11.07 -6.27 -0.07
CA GLN A 12 11.08 -7.72 -0.25
C GLN A 12 10.50 -8.13 -1.60
N LEU A 13 9.39 -7.53 -2.03
CA LEU A 13 8.77 -7.80 -3.32
C LEU A 13 9.71 -7.41 -4.47
N ALA A 14 10.44 -6.30 -4.36
CA ALA A 14 11.44 -5.90 -5.34
C ALA A 14 12.60 -6.90 -5.43
N LYS A 15 13.11 -7.37 -4.28
CA LYS A 15 14.18 -8.38 -4.23
C LYS A 15 13.74 -9.71 -4.86
N LEU A 16 12.55 -10.18 -4.52
CA LEU A 16 11.98 -11.41 -5.09
C LEU A 16 11.74 -11.27 -6.59
N HIS A 17 11.25 -10.11 -7.05
CA HIS A 17 11.01 -9.87 -8.47
C HIS A 17 12.31 -9.86 -9.27
N ALA A 18 13.41 -9.34 -8.71
CA ALA A 18 14.73 -9.39 -9.33
C ALA A 18 15.30 -10.81 -9.44
N GLN A 19 14.86 -11.73 -8.57
CA GLN A 19 15.28 -13.13 -8.57
C GLN A 19 14.36 -14.04 -9.40
N ALA A 20 13.17 -13.56 -9.78
CA ALA A 20 12.18 -14.35 -10.49
C ALA A 20 12.59 -14.57 -11.95
N THR A 21 12.72 -15.83 -12.35
CA THR A 21 13.14 -16.23 -13.71
C THR A 21 11.98 -16.53 -14.64
N THR A 22 10.79 -16.77 -14.09
CA THR A 22 9.59 -17.12 -14.87
C THR A 22 8.61 -15.97 -14.92
N TYR A 23 7.98 -15.79 -16.08
CA TYR A 23 6.97 -14.76 -16.27
C TYR A 23 5.80 -14.85 -15.28
N PRO A 24 5.22 -16.03 -14.97
CA PRO A 24 4.13 -16.12 -14.00
C PRO A 24 4.52 -15.59 -12.61
N THR A 25 5.74 -15.88 -12.15
CA THR A 25 6.24 -15.41 -10.85
C THR A 25 6.47 -13.90 -10.87
N GLN A 26 7.04 -13.35 -11.94
CA GLN A 26 7.19 -11.91 -12.10
C GLN A 26 5.83 -11.19 -12.11
N ALA A 27 4.83 -11.73 -12.83
CA ALA A 27 3.49 -11.18 -12.90
C ALA A 27 2.80 -11.18 -11.53
N LEU A 28 2.91 -12.29 -10.78
CA LEU A 28 2.39 -12.39 -9.42
C LEU A 28 3.01 -11.34 -8.49
N LEU A 29 4.35 -11.21 -8.52
CA LEU A 29 5.07 -10.26 -7.67
C LEU A 29 4.75 -8.80 -8.05
N ARG A 30 4.54 -8.51 -9.33
CA ARG A 30 4.07 -7.21 -9.78
C ARG A 30 2.67 -6.89 -9.27
N ALA A 31 1.73 -7.84 -9.35
CA ALA A 31 0.37 -7.68 -8.83
C ALA A 31 0.36 -7.49 -7.30
N ALA A 32 1.17 -8.25 -6.58
CA ALA A 32 1.33 -8.10 -5.13
C ALA A 32 1.83 -6.69 -4.76
N ARG A 33 2.82 -6.17 -5.49
CA ARG A 33 3.33 -4.81 -5.31
C ARG A 33 2.25 -3.75 -5.55
N GLN A 34 1.48 -3.88 -6.63
CA GLN A 34 0.36 -2.98 -6.91
C GLN A 34 -0.69 -2.98 -5.77
N LEU A 35 -0.95 -4.15 -5.17
CA LEU A 35 -1.86 -4.28 -4.05
C LEU A 35 -1.35 -3.53 -2.81
N VAL A 36 -0.05 -3.64 -2.48
CA VAL A 36 0.55 -2.92 -1.34
C VAL A 36 0.37 -1.41 -1.49
N VAL A 37 0.67 -0.87 -2.66
CA VAL A 37 0.47 0.57 -2.95
C VAL A 37 -1.00 0.98 -2.82
N ALA A 38 -1.92 0.19 -3.36
CA ALA A 38 -3.36 0.49 -3.27
C ALA A 38 -3.87 0.49 -1.82
N GLN A 39 -3.36 -0.42 -0.99
CA GLN A 39 -3.71 -0.48 0.43
C GLN A 39 -3.18 0.74 1.21
N ASP A 40 -1.96 1.20 0.91
CA ASP A 40 -1.39 2.41 1.51
C ASP A 40 -2.24 3.65 1.20
N GLN A 41 -2.64 3.81 -0.07
CA GLN A 41 -3.54 4.89 -0.50
C GLN A 41 -4.89 4.84 0.21
N ARG A 42 -5.44 3.64 0.41
CA ARG A 42 -6.72 3.47 1.10
C ARG A 42 -6.65 3.83 2.58
N LEU A 43 -5.54 3.49 3.24
CA LEU A 43 -5.30 3.88 4.63
C LEU A 43 -5.18 5.40 4.77
N ASP A 44 -4.45 6.05 3.87
CA ASP A 44 -4.32 7.51 3.86
C ASP A 44 -5.69 8.21 3.65
N GLN A 45 -6.52 7.68 2.73
CA GLN A 45 -7.90 8.18 2.54
C GLN A 45 -8.76 8.00 3.80
N LEU A 46 -8.73 6.82 4.43
CA LEU A 46 -9.49 6.54 5.64
C LEU A 46 -9.07 7.43 6.82
N ARG A 47 -7.77 7.71 6.96
CA ARG A 47 -7.25 8.66 7.96
C ARG A 47 -7.82 10.06 7.71
N GLY A 48 -7.77 10.55 6.46
CA GLY A 48 -8.34 11.84 6.09
C GLY A 48 -9.85 11.95 6.30
N GLU A 49 -10.61 10.89 6.02
CA GLU A 49 -12.05 10.85 6.30
C GLU A 49 -12.36 10.90 7.80
N LEU A 50 -11.59 10.18 8.62
CA LEU A 50 -11.76 10.18 10.07
C LEU A 50 -11.48 11.58 10.64
N ASP A 51 -10.39 12.22 10.20
CA ASP A 51 -10.06 13.60 10.62
C ASP A 51 -11.12 14.60 10.15
N GLY A 52 -11.58 14.52 8.90
CA GLY A 52 -12.62 15.40 8.38
C GLY A 52 -13.98 15.24 9.08
N ARG A 53 -14.33 14.02 9.51
CA ARG A 53 -15.53 13.78 10.33
C ARG A 53 -15.36 14.28 11.76
N MET A 54 -14.16 14.21 12.32
CA MET A 54 -13.85 14.67 13.68
C MET A 54 -13.90 16.21 13.78
N TRP A 55 -13.56 16.92 12.69
CA TRP A 55 -13.62 18.38 12.59
C TRP A 55 -14.96 18.91 12.04
N SER A 56 -15.96 18.05 11.81
CA SER A 56 -17.26 18.48 11.30
C SER A 56 -18.04 19.27 12.35
N PRO A 57 -18.36 20.56 12.11
CA PRO A 57 -19.03 21.42 13.09
C PRO A 57 -20.51 21.06 13.32
N GLN A 58 -20.98 19.91 12.85
CA GLN A 58 -22.36 19.45 13.03
C GLN A 58 -22.50 18.39 14.12
N LYS A 59 -21.39 17.98 14.76
CA LYS A 59 -21.34 16.97 15.83
C LYS A 59 -20.80 17.48 17.18
N TRP A 60 -20.56 18.78 17.30
CA TRP A 60 -20.37 19.49 18.57
C TRP A 60 -21.63 20.29 18.86
#